data_AF-A0A1F3LS74-F1
#
_entry.id   AF-A0A1F3LS74-F1
#
_cell.length_a   1.000
_cell.length_b   1.000
_cell.length_c   1.000
_cell.angle_alpha   90.00
_cell.angle_beta   90.00
_cell.angle_gamma   90.00
#
_symmetry.space_group_name_H-M   'P 1'
#
loop_
_entity.id
_entity.type
_entity.pdbx_description
1 polymer ?
#
loop_
_entity_poly.entity_id
_entity_poly.type
_entity_poly.pdbx_seq_one_letter_code
_entity_poly.pdbx_strand_id
1 'polypeptide(L)'
;MGLIPQSGIVNSWPFALTYLMLLTNLVLVAGRRARAFRLKDSGFMLNHAGLFILLFSAGFGSADSGKYFMTVYEGRVEWRGENIKTGQIDELPVAILLKNFDMEEYFPKSIIIDKRSGDAIPSYDWVIVSDSLVDNDNHAPAAYIRASNNKTGDKYEGWVSCGNYSQPFRVLDLTERICVAMAYPEPKSFSSEIEVKRERGSSKSGVVQVNHPLTVGSWKIYQYSYDMQKGRDSGYSVFQLVHDPWLIPAYIGIFMLFIGSVTLFWKGGKR
;
A
#
# COMPACT_ATOMS: atom_id res chain seq x y z
N MET A 1 -17.97 13.92 26.74
CA MET A 1 -18.09 12.46 26.55
C MET A 1 -18.92 12.24 25.29
N GLY A 2 -18.27 11.95 24.16
CA GLY A 2 -18.94 11.88 22.85
C GLY A 2 -19.91 10.71 22.80
N LEU A 3 -21.17 10.98 22.47
CA LEU A 3 -22.29 10.03 22.54
C LEU A 3 -22.23 8.87 21.53
N ILE A 4 -21.21 8.79 20.67
CA ILE A 4 -21.12 7.69 19.71
C ILE A 4 -19.65 7.32 19.46
N PRO A 5 -19.21 6.08 19.74
CA PRO A 5 -17.93 5.58 19.27
C PRO A 5 -17.91 5.64 17.75
N GLN A 6 -16.87 6.25 17.16
CA GLN A 6 -16.79 6.54 15.72
C GLN A 6 -16.92 5.30 14.80
N SER A 7 -16.82 4.08 15.34
CA SER A 7 -16.95 2.80 14.62
C SER A 7 -18.34 2.14 14.68
N GLY A 8 -19.31 2.68 15.44
CA GLY A 8 -20.60 2.02 15.67
C GLY A 8 -21.74 2.44 14.74
N ILE A 9 -21.67 3.63 14.13
CA ILE A 9 -22.81 4.23 13.41
C ILE A 9 -23.22 3.36 12.21
N VAL A 10 -22.23 2.96 11.39
CA VAL A 10 -22.45 2.16 10.18
C VAL A 10 -22.93 0.74 10.46
N ASN A 11 -22.72 0.25 11.69
CA ASN A 11 -23.14 -1.09 12.14
C ASN A 11 -24.47 -1.05 12.93
N SER A 12 -25.13 0.12 13.02
CA SER A 12 -26.32 0.29 13.84
C SER A 12 -27.62 0.05 13.05
N TRP A 13 -28.63 -0.50 13.71
CA TRP A 13 -29.97 -0.69 13.13
C TRP A 13 -30.61 0.60 12.59
N PRO A 14 -30.52 1.76 13.27
CA PRO A 14 -31.03 3.02 12.72
C PRO A 14 -30.36 3.42 11.41
N PHE A 15 -29.05 3.21 11.28
CA PHE A 15 -28.34 3.45 10.02
C PHE A 15 -28.85 2.52 8.92
N ALA A 16 -28.95 1.22 9.18
CA ALA A 16 -29.46 0.26 8.20
C ALA A 16 -30.88 0.59 7.73
N LEU A 17 -31.77 0.96 8.67
CA LEU A 17 -33.16 1.31 8.35
C LEU A 17 -33.26 2.62 7.56
N THR A 18 -32.56 3.67 7.98
CA THR A 18 -32.55 4.95 7.24
C THR A 18 -31.96 4.80 5.85
N TYR A 19 -30.93 3.98 5.71
CA TYR A 19 -30.31 3.65 4.43
C TYR A 19 -31.28 2.88 3.51
N LEU A 20 -32.00 1.88 4.03
CA LEU A 20 -33.03 1.15 3.28
C LEU A 20 -34.20 2.06 2.86
N MET A 21 -34.66 2.94 3.75
CA MET A 21 -35.70 3.92 3.44
C MET A 21 -35.28 4.87 2.32
N LEU A 22 -34.03 5.35 2.35
CA LEU A 22 -33.47 6.21 1.31
C LEU A 22 -33.47 5.50 -0.05
N LEU A 23 -32.95 4.27 -0.12
CA LEU A 23 -32.94 3.48 -1.35
C LEU A 23 -34.35 3.23 -1.88
N THR A 24 -35.28 2.90 -1.00
CA THR A 24 -36.69 2.66 -1.35
C THR A 24 -37.34 3.91 -1.91
N ASN A 25 -37.18 5.06 -1.24
CA ASN A 25 -37.72 6.34 -1.70
C ASN A 25 -37.17 6.69 -3.09
N LEU A 26 -35.87 6.53 -3.27
CA LEU A 26 -35.20 6.84 -4.52
C LEU A 26 -35.68 5.95 -5.69
N VAL A 27 -35.87 4.66 -5.45
CA VAL A 27 -36.48 3.74 -6.44
C VAL A 27 -37.92 4.10 -6.75
N LEU A 28 -38.73 4.43 -5.74
CA LEU A 28 -40.15 4.80 -5.93
C LEU A 28 -40.29 6.10 -6.72
N VAL A 29 -39.48 7.12 -6.41
CA VAL A 29 -39.46 8.40 -7.10
C VAL A 29 -39.00 8.22 -8.56
N ALA A 30 -37.92 7.49 -8.79
CA ALA A 30 -37.44 7.16 -10.13
C ALA A 30 -38.50 6.36 -10.91
N GLY A 31 -39.11 5.34 -10.29
CA GLY A 31 -40.13 4.49 -10.90
C GLY A 31 -41.41 5.25 -11.25
N ARG A 32 -41.90 6.13 -10.36
CA ARG A 32 -43.06 6.99 -10.64
C ARG A 32 -42.81 7.89 -11.85
N ARG A 33 -41.61 8.49 -11.93
CA ARG A 33 -41.23 9.36 -13.05
C ARG A 33 -40.95 8.57 -14.34
N ALA A 34 -40.43 7.35 -14.24
CA ALA A 34 -40.24 6.45 -15.37
C ALA A 34 -41.57 6.05 -16.04
N ARG A 35 -42.65 5.86 -15.27
CA ARG A 35 -43.99 5.55 -15.84
C ARG A 35 -44.58 6.68 -16.69
N ALA A 36 -44.13 7.92 -16.49
CA ALA A 36 -44.55 9.09 -17.28
C ALA A 36 -43.35 9.69 -18.03
N PHE A 37 -42.40 8.86 -18.47
CA PHE A 37 -41.12 9.32 -18.98
C PHE A 37 -41.24 10.20 -20.22
N ARG A 38 -40.58 11.36 -20.20
CA ARG A 38 -40.34 12.22 -21.35
C ARG A 38 -38.83 12.43 -21.50
N LEU A 39 -38.32 12.51 -22.72
CA LEU A 39 -36.89 12.80 -22.99
C LEU A 39 -36.39 14.11 -22.35
N LYS A 40 -37.31 15.01 -21.99
CA LYS A 40 -37.02 16.23 -21.22
C LYS A 40 -36.56 15.92 -19.78
N ASP A 41 -36.99 14.80 -19.20
CA ASP A 41 -36.68 14.36 -17.83
C ASP A 41 -35.39 13.53 -17.72
N SER A 42 -34.62 13.41 -18.80
CA SER A 42 -33.40 12.61 -18.84
C SER A 42 -32.40 12.94 -17.72
N GLY A 43 -32.20 14.23 -17.41
CA GLY A 43 -31.28 14.67 -16.35
C GLY A 43 -31.72 14.25 -14.95
N PHE A 44 -33.03 14.31 -14.68
CA PHE A 44 -33.60 13.81 -13.44
C PHE A 44 -33.38 12.30 -13.31
N MET A 45 -33.66 11.53 -14.37
CA MET A 45 -33.54 10.08 -14.35
C MET A 45 -32.08 9.62 -14.21
N LEU A 46 -31.15 10.28 -14.90
CA LEU A 46 -29.72 9.99 -14.78
C LEU A 46 -29.21 10.24 -13.36
N ASN A 47 -29.63 11.32 -12.72
CA ASN A 47 -29.24 11.60 -11.34
C ASN A 47 -29.83 10.60 -10.35
N HIS A 48 -31.12 10.25 -10.47
CA HIS A 48 -31.75 9.32 -9.53
C HIS A 48 -31.27 7.88 -9.76
N ALA A 49 -31.14 7.42 -11.00
CA ALA A 49 -30.58 6.11 -11.28
C ALA A 49 -29.08 6.03 -10.93
N GLY A 50 -28.32 7.09 -11.22
CA GLY A 50 -26.90 7.16 -10.85
C GLY A 50 -26.68 7.12 -9.33
N LEU A 51 -27.47 7.90 -8.58
CA LEU A 51 -27.45 7.87 -7.11
C LEU A 51 -27.87 6.51 -6.57
N PHE A 52 -28.87 5.86 -7.19
CA PHE A 52 -29.30 4.53 -6.80
C PHE A 52 -28.18 3.52 -6.93
N ILE A 53 -27.59 3.44 -8.13
CA ILE A 53 -26.53 2.49 -8.45
C ILE A 53 -25.33 2.73 -7.55
N LEU A 54 -24.92 3.98 -7.37
CA LEU A 54 -23.81 4.34 -6.49
C LEU A 54 -24.05 3.90 -5.06
N LEU A 55 -25.20 4.28 -4.47
CA LEU A 55 -25.52 3.91 -3.10
C LEU A 55 -25.62 2.40 -2.98
N PHE A 56 -26.44 1.74 -3.81
CA PHE A 56 -26.63 0.30 -3.78
C PHE A 56 -25.30 -0.47 -3.82
N SER A 57 -24.39 -0.06 -4.71
CA SER A 57 -23.04 -0.65 -4.82
C SER A 57 -22.21 -0.40 -3.56
N ALA A 58 -22.27 0.79 -2.96
CA ALA A 58 -21.52 1.10 -1.75
C ALA A 58 -22.07 0.40 -0.49
N GLY A 59 -23.39 0.27 -0.36
CA GLY A 59 -24.02 -0.36 0.80
C GLY A 59 -23.95 -1.88 0.72
N PHE A 60 -24.71 -2.47 -0.20
CA PHE A 60 -24.78 -3.91 -0.36
C PHE A 60 -23.47 -4.50 -0.86
N GLY A 61 -22.77 -3.80 -1.75
CA GLY A 61 -21.53 -4.31 -2.29
C GLY A 61 -20.38 -4.41 -1.29
N SER A 62 -20.45 -3.67 -0.19
CA SER A 62 -19.48 -3.80 0.91
C SER A 62 -19.48 -5.18 1.59
N ALA A 63 -20.58 -5.95 1.47
CA ALA A 63 -20.69 -7.31 2.00
C ALA A 63 -19.89 -8.33 1.18
N ASP A 64 -19.76 -8.12 -0.13
CA ASP A 64 -19.03 -9.01 -1.04
C ASP A 64 -17.55 -8.61 -1.20
N SER A 65 -17.16 -7.47 -0.62
CA SER A 65 -15.80 -6.94 -0.69
C SER A 65 -14.92 -7.51 0.42
N GLY A 66 -13.70 -7.93 0.05
CA GLY A 66 -12.75 -8.56 0.95
C GLY A 66 -11.37 -7.96 0.82
N LYS A 67 -10.60 -7.96 1.92
CA LYS A 67 -9.18 -7.60 1.89
C LYS A 67 -8.37 -8.69 2.56
N TYR A 68 -7.29 -9.11 1.91
CA TYR A 68 -6.47 -10.22 2.36
C TYR A 68 -4.99 -9.88 2.26
N PHE A 69 -4.19 -10.40 3.19
CA PHE A 69 -2.74 -10.46 3.04
C PHE A 69 -2.33 -11.84 2.53
N MET A 70 -1.41 -11.88 1.57
CA MET A 70 -0.88 -13.12 1.02
C MET A 70 0.65 -13.03 1.00
N THR A 71 1.31 -13.92 1.72
CA THR A 71 2.78 -14.03 1.72
C THR A 71 3.20 -15.10 0.72
N VAL A 72 3.94 -14.71 -0.30
CA VAL A 72 4.34 -15.59 -1.40
C VAL A 72 5.85 -15.63 -1.46
N TYR A 73 6.40 -16.84 -1.37
CA TYR A 73 7.83 -17.08 -1.54
C TYR A 73 8.20 -17.16 -3.02
N GLU A 74 9.40 -16.72 -3.35
CA GLU A 74 9.90 -16.81 -4.72
C GLU A 74 9.86 -18.25 -5.26
N GLY A 75 9.44 -18.39 -6.51
CA GLY A 75 9.24 -19.67 -7.18
C GLY A 75 8.03 -20.48 -6.68
N ARG A 76 7.25 -19.98 -5.71
CA ARG A 76 6.08 -20.69 -5.16
C ARG A 76 4.76 -20.04 -5.54
N VAL A 77 3.74 -20.89 -5.66
CA VAL A 77 2.35 -20.48 -5.80
C VAL A 77 1.70 -20.49 -4.43
N GLU A 78 0.96 -19.44 -4.08
CA GLU A 78 0.14 -19.39 -2.87
C GLU A 78 -1.33 -19.08 -3.22
N TRP A 79 -2.24 -19.81 -2.59
CA TRP A 79 -3.70 -19.71 -2.75
C TRP A 79 -4.38 -19.14 -1.51
N ARG A 80 -3.70 -19.18 -0.37
CA ARG A 80 -4.26 -18.80 0.91
C ARG A 80 -3.98 -17.34 1.21
N GLY A 81 -5.00 -16.62 1.67
CA GLY A 81 -4.88 -15.25 2.15
C GLY A 81 -5.43 -15.13 3.57
N GLU A 82 -4.76 -14.34 4.40
CA GLU A 82 -5.26 -13.97 5.72
C GLU A 82 -6.21 -12.77 5.59
N ASN A 83 -7.45 -12.92 6.02
CA ASN A 83 -8.44 -11.86 6.00
C ASN A 83 -8.07 -10.76 7.00
N ILE A 84 -7.92 -9.52 6.52
CA ILE A 84 -7.44 -8.39 7.34
C ILE A 84 -8.38 -8.07 8.51
N LYS A 85 -9.68 -8.37 8.39
CA LYS A 85 -10.67 -8.06 9.44
C LYS A 85 -10.75 -9.14 10.51
N THR A 86 -10.68 -10.41 10.11
CA THR A 86 -10.93 -11.55 11.01
C THR A 86 -9.65 -12.26 11.46
N GLY A 87 -8.53 -12.05 10.75
CA GLY A 87 -7.28 -12.82 10.94
C GLY A 87 -7.39 -14.29 10.48
N GLN A 88 -8.51 -14.67 9.86
CA GLN A 88 -8.73 -16.04 9.40
C GLN A 88 -7.99 -16.27 8.08
N ILE A 89 -7.37 -17.43 7.95
CA ILE A 89 -6.75 -17.87 6.69
C ILE A 89 -7.83 -18.53 5.83
N ASP A 90 -8.11 -17.93 4.69
CA ASP A 90 -9.09 -18.42 3.71
C ASP A 90 -8.37 -18.83 2.41
N GLU A 91 -8.87 -19.88 1.76
CA GLU A 91 -8.45 -20.25 0.41
C GLU A 91 -9.17 -19.35 -0.61
N LEU A 92 -8.41 -18.68 -1.47
CA LEU A 92 -8.92 -17.68 -2.40
C LEU A 92 -9.08 -18.27 -3.81
N PRO A 93 -10.03 -17.78 -4.62
CA PRO A 93 -10.21 -18.19 -6.02
C PRO A 93 -9.11 -17.64 -6.96
N VAL A 94 -8.10 -16.98 -6.39
CA VAL A 94 -6.96 -16.38 -7.08
C VAL A 94 -5.68 -16.77 -6.35
N ALA A 95 -4.72 -17.27 -7.12
CA ALA A 95 -3.38 -17.61 -6.66
C ALA A 95 -2.36 -16.62 -7.20
N ILE A 96 -1.28 -16.42 -6.45
CA ILE A 96 -0.12 -15.65 -6.88
C ILE A 96 1.09 -16.57 -6.91
N LEU A 97 1.78 -16.60 -8.05
CA LEU A 97 3.14 -17.09 -8.18
C LEU A 97 4.10 -15.90 -8.14
N LEU A 98 5.02 -15.87 -7.18
CA LEU A 98 6.12 -14.90 -7.19
C LEU A 98 7.26 -15.44 -8.05
N LYS A 99 7.55 -14.77 -9.16
CA LYS A 99 8.65 -15.15 -10.04
C LYS A 99 9.98 -14.57 -9.54
N ASN A 100 9.97 -13.28 -9.23
CA ASN A 100 11.15 -12.55 -8.78
C ASN A 100 10.72 -11.36 -7.92
N PHE A 101 11.44 -11.12 -6.83
CA PHE A 101 11.40 -9.90 -6.04
C PHE A 101 12.65 -9.08 -6.33
N ASP A 102 12.49 -7.77 -6.49
CA ASP A 102 13.57 -6.85 -6.79
C ASP A 102 13.44 -5.59 -5.92
N MET A 103 14.55 -5.15 -5.34
CA MET A 103 14.59 -3.97 -4.48
C MET A 103 15.86 -3.16 -4.73
N GLU A 104 15.66 -1.85 -4.86
CA GLU A 104 16.72 -0.85 -4.76
C GLU A 104 16.71 -0.26 -3.35
N GLU A 105 17.88 -0.14 -2.73
CA GLU A 105 18.10 0.51 -1.44
C GLU A 105 18.98 1.76 -1.62
N TYR A 106 18.84 2.73 -0.72
CA TYR A 106 19.81 3.82 -0.64
C TYR A 106 21.08 3.35 0.07
N PHE A 107 22.22 3.81 -0.42
CA PHE A 107 23.47 3.59 0.30
C PHE A 107 23.39 4.24 1.69
N PRO A 108 23.63 3.48 2.78
CA PRO A 108 23.42 3.97 4.13
C PRO A 108 24.45 5.03 4.53
N LYS A 109 24.00 5.96 5.37
CA LYS A 109 24.83 7.05 5.87
C LYS A 109 25.65 6.62 7.08
N SER A 110 26.89 7.10 7.16
CA SER A 110 27.72 6.98 8.36
C SER A 110 27.41 8.09 9.36
N ILE A 111 27.23 7.74 10.62
CA ILE A 111 26.90 8.64 11.73
C ILE A 111 27.83 8.39 12.93
N ILE A 112 28.07 9.42 13.75
CA ILE A 112 28.76 9.24 15.04
C ILE A 112 27.71 8.85 16.07
N ILE A 113 28.01 7.84 16.88
CA ILE A 113 27.13 7.39 17.96
C ILE A 113 27.86 7.40 19.30
N ASP A 114 27.14 7.69 20.38
CA ASP A 114 27.61 7.42 21.75
C ASP A 114 27.54 5.92 22.00
N LYS A 115 28.65 5.29 22.41
CA LYS A 115 28.69 3.85 22.66
C LYS A 115 27.86 3.40 23.85
N ARG A 116 27.57 4.29 24.81
CA ARG A 116 26.78 3.98 26.00
C ARG A 116 25.29 4.13 25.76
N SER A 117 24.87 5.22 25.12
CA SER A 117 23.44 5.48 24.89
C SER A 117 22.93 4.93 23.56
N GLY A 118 23.81 4.75 22.57
CA GLY A 118 23.44 4.40 21.20
C GLY A 118 22.90 5.58 20.38
N ASP A 119 22.85 6.79 20.97
CA ASP A 119 22.29 7.96 20.30
C ASP A 119 23.26 8.54 19.28
N ALA A 120 22.70 9.05 18.17
CA ALA A 120 23.45 9.78 17.18
C ALA A 120 23.93 11.13 17.72
N ILE A 121 25.22 11.41 17.60
CA ILE A 121 25.85 12.66 18.01
C ILE A 121 26.15 13.50 16.76
N PRO A 122 25.77 14.79 16.73
CA PRO A 122 26.18 15.70 15.67
C PRO A 122 27.69 15.90 15.63
N SER A 123 28.28 15.82 14.44
CA SER A 123 29.73 15.78 14.21
C SER A 123 30.41 17.16 14.28
N TYR A 124 30.14 17.98 15.31
CA TYR A 124 30.71 19.34 15.39
C TYR A 124 32.25 19.37 15.44
N ASP A 125 32.86 18.42 16.14
CA ASP A 125 34.31 18.35 16.33
C ASP A 125 35.00 17.40 15.35
N TRP A 126 34.22 16.62 14.58
CA TRP A 126 34.71 15.54 13.73
C TRP A 126 34.29 15.73 12.29
N VAL A 127 35.25 15.72 11.37
CA VAL A 127 34.98 15.67 9.94
C VAL A 127 35.05 14.22 9.49
N ILE A 128 33.93 13.69 8.98
CA ILE A 128 33.83 12.34 8.45
C ILE A 128 33.75 12.42 6.93
N VAL A 129 34.62 11.68 6.26
CA VAL A 129 34.64 11.55 4.79
C VAL A 129 34.62 10.07 4.43
N SER A 130 33.69 9.68 3.56
CA SER A 130 33.67 8.36 2.94
C SER A 130 34.55 8.35 1.68
N ASP A 131 35.64 7.58 1.71
CA ASP A 131 36.62 7.52 0.62
C ASP A 131 36.25 6.47 -0.44
N SER A 132 35.61 5.37 -0.02
CA SER A 132 35.20 4.28 -0.90
C SER A 132 33.94 3.62 -0.35
N LEU A 133 33.02 3.25 -1.25
CA LEU A 133 31.74 2.60 -0.94
C LEU A 133 31.71 1.22 -1.61
N VAL A 134 31.24 0.22 -0.89
CA VAL A 134 31.06 -1.16 -1.38
C VAL A 134 29.62 -1.57 -1.10
N ASP A 135 28.89 -1.89 -2.17
CA ASP A 135 27.53 -2.38 -2.13
C ASP A 135 27.40 -3.49 -3.18
N ASN A 136 27.47 -4.74 -2.71
CA ASN A 136 27.39 -5.93 -3.56
C ASN A 136 26.15 -6.73 -3.14
N ASP A 137 25.57 -7.46 -4.09
CA ASP A 137 24.48 -8.39 -3.82
C ASP A 137 24.84 -9.41 -2.73
N ASN A 138 23.88 -9.71 -1.85
CA ASN A 138 24.03 -10.60 -0.69
C ASN A 138 25.11 -10.19 0.34
N HIS A 139 25.68 -8.98 0.25
CA HIS A 139 26.64 -8.46 1.22
C HIS A 139 26.10 -7.18 1.86
N ALA A 140 26.37 -7.03 3.15
CA ALA A 140 26.12 -5.81 3.88
C ALA A 140 26.96 -4.67 3.27
N PRO A 141 26.35 -3.49 3.04
CA PRO A 141 27.09 -2.35 2.52
C PRO A 141 28.19 -1.95 3.50
N ALA A 142 29.29 -1.46 2.93
CA ALA A 142 30.47 -1.07 3.68
C ALA A 142 31.07 0.20 3.09
N ALA A 143 31.64 1.03 3.96
CA ALA A 143 32.32 2.24 3.55
C ALA A 143 33.67 2.35 4.25
N TYR A 144 34.67 2.78 3.50
CA TYR A 144 35.95 3.16 4.07
C TYR A 144 35.85 4.61 4.55
N ILE A 145 35.90 4.79 5.87
CA ILE A 145 35.70 6.07 6.52
C ILE A 145 37.05 6.62 6.96
N ARG A 146 37.28 7.91 6.69
CA ARG A 146 38.32 8.72 7.33
C ARG A 146 37.66 9.75 8.23
N ALA A 147 37.97 9.69 9.52
CA ALA A 147 37.50 10.63 10.53
C ALA A 147 38.67 11.46 11.05
N SER A 148 38.51 12.79 11.06
CA SER A 148 39.51 13.72 11.58
C SER A 148 38.88 14.63 12.62
N ASN A 149 39.52 14.79 13.78
CA ASN A 149 39.08 15.73 14.80
C ASN A 149 39.66 17.12 14.52
N ASN A 150 38.81 18.15 14.42
CA ASN A 150 39.24 19.52 14.13
C ASN A 150 39.87 20.23 15.33
N LYS A 151 39.61 19.78 16.56
CA LYS A 151 40.17 20.38 17.78
C LYS A 151 41.50 19.74 18.18
N THR A 152 41.59 18.42 18.15
CA THR A 152 42.78 17.68 18.59
C THR A 152 43.73 17.34 17.45
N GLY A 153 43.23 17.28 16.20
CA GLY A 153 44.01 16.87 15.04
C GLY A 153 44.11 15.34 14.86
N ASP A 154 43.47 14.55 15.72
CA ASP A 154 43.50 13.09 15.66
C ASP A 154 42.82 12.57 14.38
N LYS A 155 43.38 11.50 13.80
CA LYS A 155 42.87 10.88 12.59
C LYS A 155 42.68 9.39 12.79
N TYR A 156 41.54 8.89 12.34
CA TYR A 156 41.17 7.49 12.38
C TYR A 156 40.64 7.08 11.01
N GLU A 157 40.96 5.86 10.58
CA GLU A 157 40.46 5.32 9.33
C GLU A 157 40.17 3.84 9.43
N GLY A 158 39.17 3.39 8.68
CA GLY A 158 38.80 1.98 8.65
C GLY A 158 37.46 1.73 7.97
N TRP A 159 37.19 0.44 7.78
CA TRP A 159 35.92 -0.02 7.22
C TRP A 159 34.82 -0.01 8.27
N VAL A 160 33.68 0.57 7.91
CA VAL A 160 32.43 0.56 8.68
C VAL A 160 31.36 -0.17 7.86
N SER A 161 30.54 -0.98 8.50
CA SER A 161 29.40 -1.67 7.87
C SER A 161 28.25 -1.79 8.87
N CYS A 162 27.02 -1.64 8.38
CA CYS A 162 25.83 -1.86 9.20
C CYS A 162 25.53 -3.35 9.46
N GLY A 163 26.24 -4.26 8.78
CA GLY A 163 25.95 -5.69 8.84
C GLY A 163 24.64 -6.07 8.13
N ASN A 164 24.33 -7.35 8.12
CA ASN A 164 23.06 -7.90 7.62
C ASN A 164 22.72 -9.19 8.40
N TYR A 165 21.75 -9.97 7.93
CA TYR A 165 21.33 -11.23 8.57
C TYR A 165 22.44 -12.29 8.69
N SER A 166 23.53 -12.17 7.94
CA SER A 166 24.63 -13.14 7.85
C SER A 166 26.01 -12.54 8.21
N GLN A 167 26.13 -11.22 8.29
CA GLN A 167 27.37 -10.51 8.54
C GLN A 167 27.22 -9.57 9.74
N PRO A 168 28.12 -9.64 10.73
CA PRO A 168 28.08 -8.72 11.85
C PRO A 168 28.37 -7.30 11.39
N PHE A 169 27.79 -6.33 12.09
CA PHE A 169 28.11 -4.93 11.90
C PHE A 169 29.58 -4.65 12.29
N ARG A 170 30.16 -3.60 11.71
CA ARG A 170 31.51 -3.12 12.00
C ARG A 170 31.49 -1.62 12.21
N VAL A 171 32.05 -1.15 13.31
CA VAL A 171 32.17 0.27 13.65
C VAL A 171 33.63 0.71 13.64
N LEU A 172 33.86 2.02 13.46
CA LEU A 172 35.17 2.64 13.62
C LEU A 172 35.22 3.39 14.95
N ASP A 173 35.98 2.86 15.90
CA ASP A 173 36.15 3.48 17.21
C ASP A 173 37.00 4.75 17.10
N LEU A 174 36.45 5.87 17.61
CA LEU A 174 37.16 7.16 17.65
C LEU A 174 37.73 7.43 19.04
N THR A 175 36.96 7.11 20.08
CA THR A 175 37.38 7.17 21.49
C THR A 175 36.69 6.04 22.28
N GLU A 176 36.89 5.99 23.60
CA GLU A 176 36.15 5.07 24.47
C GLU A 176 34.64 5.36 24.53
N ARG A 177 34.21 6.58 24.18
CA ARG A 177 32.81 7.01 24.33
C ARG A 177 32.05 7.09 23.01
N ILE A 178 32.76 7.26 21.89
CA ILE A 178 32.14 7.46 20.56
C ILE A 178 32.78 6.60 19.47
N CYS A 179 31.97 6.20 18.50
CA CYS A 179 32.41 5.55 17.27
C CYS A 179 31.62 6.06 16.07
N VAL A 180 32.15 5.81 14.87
CA VAL A 180 31.41 5.94 13.62
C VAL A 180 30.75 4.61 13.32
N ALA A 181 29.43 4.64 13.15
CA ALA A 181 28.62 3.51 12.72
C ALA A 181 27.92 3.85 11.41
N MET A 182 27.46 2.83 10.69
CA MET A 182 26.67 2.97 9.48
C MET A 182 25.22 2.63 9.80
N ALA A 183 24.29 3.47 9.35
CA ALA A 183 22.85 3.20 9.47
C ALA A 183 22.43 1.98 8.63
N TYR A 184 21.23 1.46 8.86
CA TYR A 184 20.67 0.44 7.96
C TYR A 184 20.21 1.06 6.63
N PRO A 185 20.30 0.33 5.51
CA PRO A 185 19.81 0.80 4.22
C PRO A 185 18.30 1.07 4.27
N GLU A 186 17.87 2.13 3.61
CA GLU A 186 16.44 2.45 3.45
C GLU A 186 15.98 2.01 2.05
N PRO A 187 14.80 1.37 1.92
CA PRO A 187 14.29 0.96 0.62
C PRO A 187 13.96 2.18 -0.24
N LYS A 188 14.53 2.25 -1.43
CA LYS A 188 14.24 3.27 -2.44
C LYS A 188 13.02 2.89 -3.27
N SER A 189 12.97 1.62 -3.69
CA SER A 189 11.84 1.05 -4.42
C SER A 189 11.91 -0.46 -4.38
N PHE A 190 10.77 -1.13 -4.42
CA PHE A 190 10.71 -2.58 -4.55
C PHE A 190 9.55 -3.00 -5.44
N SER A 191 9.75 -4.10 -6.15
CA SER A 191 8.83 -4.65 -7.12
C SER A 191 8.81 -6.16 -7.08
N SER A 192 7.67 -6.73 -7.48
CA SER A 192 7.51 -8.17 -7.61
C SER A 192 7.01 -8.50 -9.00
N GLU A 193 7.75 -9.32 -9.74
CA GLU A 193 7.22 -9.98 -10.93
C GLU A 193 6.35 -11.16 -10.49
N ILE A 194 5.07 -11.12 -10.84
CA ILE A 194 4.11 -12.14 -10.44
C ILE A 194 3.34 -12.72 -11.63
N GLU A 195 2.89 -13.95 -11.47
CA GLU A 195 1.84 -14.55 -12.29
C GLU A 195 0.62 -14.84 -11.42
N VAL A 196 -0.51 -14.25 -11.80
CA VAL A 196 -1.78 -14.44 -11.13
C VAL A 196 -2.56 -15.54 -11.85
N LYS A 197 -2.91 -16.61 -11.13
CA LYS A 197 -3.69 -17.74 -11.65
C LYS A 197 -5.09 -17.71 -11.06
N ARG A 198 -6.13 -17.85 -11.88
CA ARG A 198 -7.51 -18.02 -11.41
C ARG A 198 -7.92 -19.48 -11.49
N GLU A 199 -8.83 -19.91 -10.62
CA GLU A 199 -9.41 -21.27 -10.67
C GLU A 199 -9.96 -21.65 -12.05
N ARG A 200 -10.49 -20.67 -12.80
CA ARG A 200 -11.01 -20.87 -14.18
C ARG A 200 -9.92 -20.94 -15.27
N GLY A 201 -8.67 -21.18 -14.91
CA GLY A 201 -7.58 -21.50 -15.83
C GLY A 201 -6.94 -20.33 -16.60
N SER A 202 -7.45 -19.11 -16.47
CA SER A 202 -6.77 -17.94 -17.04
C SER A 202 -5.64 -17.46 -16.13
N SER A 203 -4.45 -17.22 -16.68
CA SER A 203 -3.36 -16.54 -15.96
C SER A 203 -3.05 -15.17 -16.55
N LYS A 204 -2.54 -14.28 -15.70
CA LYS A 204 -2.04 -12.96 -16.09
C LYS A 204 -0.73 -12.68 -15.37
N SER A 205 0.35 -12.48 -16.12
CA SER A 205 1.62 -12.02 -15.56
C SER A 205 1.66 -10.49 -15.52
N GLY A 206 2.41 -9.95 -14.58
CA GLY A 206 2.67 -8.51 -14.47
C GLY A 206 3.63 -8.19 -13.33
N VAL A 207 4.13 -6.96 -13.33
CA VAL A 207 4.95 -6.43 -12.24
C VAL A 207 4.07 -5.61 -11.31
N VAL A 208 4.14 -5.88 -10.01
CA VAL A 208 3.50 -5.10 -8.96
C VAL A 208 4.57 -4.27 -8.26
N GLN A 209 4.35 -2.97 -8.12
CA GLN A 209 5.26 -2.07 -7.42
C GLN A 209 4.48 -1.23 -6.41
N VAL A 210 5.20 -0.53 -5.54
CA VAL A 210 4.59 0.45 -4.64
C VAL A 210 3.72 1.42 -5.46
N ASN A 211 2.46 1.59 -5.06
CA ASN A 211 1.44 2.39 -5.75
C ASN A 211 1.04 1.96 -7.19
N HIS A 212 1.60 0.87 -7.71
CA HIS A 212 1.28 0.33 -9.03
C HIS A 212 0.70 -1.09 -8.90
N PRO A 213 -0.61 -1.22 -8.59
CA PRO A 213 -1.25 -2.51 -8.39
C PRO A 213 -1.58 -3.23 -9.71
N LEU A 214 -1.55 -4.56 -9.68
CA LEU A 214 -2.05 -5.39 -10.77
C LEU A 214 -3.53 -5.70 -10.57
N THR A 215 -4.33 -5.49 -11.62
CA THR A 215 -5.78 -5.78 -11.60
C THR A 215 -6.10 -7.02 -12.43
N VAL A 216 -6.85 -7.96 -11.83
CA VAL A 216 -7.30 -9.22 -12.43
C VAL A 216 -8.77 -9.48 -12.07
N GLY A 217 -9.70 -9.22 -12.98
CA GLY A 217 -11.13 -9.31 -12.66
C GLY A 217 -11.54 -8.30 -11.60
N SER A 218 -12.26 -8.75 -10.56
CA SER A 218 -12.64 -7.96 -9.37
C SER A 218 -11.53 -7.85 -8.31
N TRP A 219 -10.33 -8.36 -8.60
CA TRP A 219 -9.20 -8.33 -7.68
C TRP A 219 -8.18 -7.26 -8.08
N LYS A 220 -7.73 -6.51 -7.08
CA LYS A 220 -6.62 -5.59 -7.17
C LYS A 220 -5.54 -6.00 -6.19
N ILE A 221 -4.34 -6.23 -6.71
CA ILE A 221 -3.21 -6.81 -5.98
C ILE A 221 -2.17 -5.71 -5.81
N TYR A 222 -1.90 -5.35 -4.57
CA TYR A 222 -0.95 -4.33 -4.18
C TYR A 222 0.30 -4.96 -3.60
N GLN A 223 1.45 -4.36 -3.90
CA GLN A 223 2.66 -4.62 -3.15
C GLN A 223 2.47 -4.06 -1.74
N TYR A 224 2.61 -4.88 -0.71
CA TYR A 224 2.40 -4.46 0.67
C TYR A 224 3.70 -4.44 1.47
N SER A 225 4.41 -5.57 1.53
CA SER A 225 5.63 -5.70 2.34
C SER A 225 6.55 -6.79 1.79
N TYR A 226 7.63 -7.06 2.51
CA TYR A 226 8.65 -8.07 2.25
C TYR A 226 9.30 -8.48 3.60
N ASP A 227 10.33 -9.31 3.56
CA ASP A 227 11.15 -9.60 4.75
C ASP A 227 12.04 -8.41 5.10
N MET A 228 11.57 -7.56 6.02
CA MET A 228 12.30 -6.37 6.46
C MET A 228 13.66 -6.67 7.11
N GLN A 229 13.89 -7.89 7.62
CA GLN A 229 15.20 -8.26 8.19
C GLN A 229 16.23 -8.57 7.10
N LYS A 230 15.79 -9.03 5.94
CA LYS A 230 16.65 -9.38 4.80
C LYS A 230 16.75 -8.27 3.75
N GLY A 231 15.85 -7.28 3.76
CA GLY A 231 15.91 -6.15 2.83
C GLY A 231 15.87 -6.60 1.38
N ARG A 232 16.85 -6.15 0.58
CA ARG A 232 17.07 -6.60 -0.81
C ARG A 232 17.13 -8.12 -0.98
N ASP A 233 17.62 -8.86 0.02
CA ASP A 233 17.79 -10.32 -0.05
C ASP A 233 16.51 -11.09 0.40
N SER A 234 15.35 -10.44 0.34
CA SER A 234 14.09 -11.04 0.75
C SER A 234 13.67 -12.18 -0.19
N GLY A 235 13.39 -13.36 0.37
CA GLY A 235 12.90 -14.51 -0.39
C GLY A 235 11.38 -14.58 -0.53
N TYR A 236 10.65 -13.56 -0.07
CA TYR A 236 9.19 -13.50 -0.19
C TYR A 236 8.68 -12.07 -0.31
N SER A 237 7.50 -11.93 -0.89
CA SER A 237 6.73 -10.69 -0.87
C SER A 237 5.38 -10.89 -0.21
N VAL A 238 4.91 -9.84 0.47
CA VAL A 238 3.57 -9.77 1.03
C VAL A 238 2.73 -8.89 0.12
N PHE A 239 1.63 -9.45 -0.36
CA PHE A 239 0.66 -8.75 -1.20
C PHE A 239 -0.60 -8.43 -0.41
N GLN A 240 -1.17 -7.26 -0.65
CA GLN A 240 -2.54 -6.96 -0.23
C GLN A 240 -3.48 -7.17 -1.41
N LEU A 241 -4.38 -8.12 -1.27
CA LEU A 241 -5.41 -8.43 -2.24
C LEU A 241 -6.70 -7.74 -1.82
N VAL A 242 -7.25 -6.91 -2.70
CA VAL A 242 -8.54 -6.24 -2.51
C VAL A 242 -9.52 -6.79 -3.53
N HIS A 243 -10.55 -7.48 -3.05
CA HIS A 243 -11.68 -7.92 -3.83
C HIS A 243 -12.80 -6.89 -3.74
N ASP A 244 -13.24 -6.35 -4.87
CA ASP A 244 -14.39 -5.47 -4.96
C ASP A 244 -15.09 -5.64 -6.33
N PRO A 245 -16.18 -6.44 -6.41
CA PRO A 245 -16.93 -6.63 -7.64
C PRO A 245 -17.88 -5.45 -7.95
N TRP A 246 -18.07 -4.53 -7.01
CA TRP A 246 -19.05 -3.43 -7.07
C TRP A 246 -18.43 -2.10 -7.50
N LEU A 247 -17.11 -2.02 -7.62
CA LEU A 247 -16.38 -0.84 -8.06
C LEU A 247 -16.86 -0.33 -9.43
N ILE A 248 -17.06 -1.23 -10.40
CA ILE A 248 -17.51 -0.86 -11.75
C ILE A 248 -18.94 -0.28 -11.72
N PRO A 249 -19.95 -0.98 -11.12
CA PRO A 249 -21.27 -0.39 -10.88
C PRO A 249 -21.22 0.98 -10.21
N ALA A 250 -20.43 1.14 -9.14
CA ALA A 250 -20.29 2.42 -8.45
C ALA A 250 -19.80 3.55 -9.38
N TYR A 251 -18.79 3.28 -10.21
CA TYR A 251 -18.31 4.25 -11.21
C TYR A 251 -19.34 4.57 -12.29
N ILE A 252 -20.13 3.58 -12.73
CA ILE A 252 -21.26 3.84 -13.63
C ILE A 252 -22.25 4.80 -12.97
N GLY A 253 -22.58 4.59 -11.69
CA GLY A 253 -23.46 5.48 -10.92
C GLY A 253 -22.93 6.91 -10.83
N ILE A 254 -21.65 7.09 -10.52
CA ILE A 254 -20.98 8.39 -10.48
C ILE A 254 -21.01 9.08 -11.86
N PHE A 255 -20.72 8.34 -12.92
CA PHE A 255 -20.73 8.88 -14.27
C PHE A 255 -22.14 9.32 -14.71
N MET A 256 -23.17 8.52 -14.37
CA MET A 256 -24.57 8.89 -14.61
C MET A 256 -24.97 10.16 -13.84
N LEU A 257 -24.55 10.29 -12.58
CA LEU A 257 -24.76 11.52 -11.79
C LEU A 257 -24.10 12.74 -12.41
N PHE A 258 -22.89 12.58 -12.93
CA PHE A 258 -22.17 13.66 -13.60
C PHE A 258 -22.93 14.13 -14.86
N ILE A 259 -23.29 13.21 -15.75
CA ILE A 259 -24.05 13.56 -16.96
C ILE A 259 -25.42 14.15 -16.59
N GLY A 260 -26.13 13.54 -15.65
CA GLY A 260 -27.43 14.02 -15.19
C GLY A 260 -27.35 15.46 -14.71
N SER A 261 -26.35 15.78 -13.90
CA SER A 261 -26.11 17.13 -13.38
C SER A 261 -25.81 18.13 -14.51
N VAL A 262 -24.91 17.80 -15.45
CA VAL A 262 -24.61 18.65 -16.62
C VAL A 262 -25.88 18.96 -17.43
N THR A 263 -26.72 17.95 -17.68
CA THR A 263 -27.96 18.17 -18.44
C THR A 263 -28.98 19.04 -17.72
N LEU A 264 -29.03 18.99 -16.37
CA LEU A 264 -29.88 19.86 -15.57
C LEU A 264 -29.40 21.31 -15.59
N PHE A 265 -28.09 21.55 -15.48
CA PHE A 265 -27.52 22.90 -15.58
C PHE A 265 -27.79 23.52 -16.96
N TRP A 266 -27.56 22.77 -18.05
CA TRP A 266 -27.82 23.28 -19.40
C TRP A 266 -29.31 23.61 -19.61
N LYS A 267 -30.20 22.70 -19.22
CA LYS A 267 -31.66 22.93 -19.38
C LYS A 267 -32.19 24.02 -18.44
N GLY A 268 -31.62 24.15 -17.23
CA GLY A 268 -31.99 25.15 -16.24
C GLY A 268 -31.54 26.57 -16.61
N GLY A 269 -30.40 26.71 -17.29
CA GLY A 269 -29.90 28.00 -17.79
C GLY A 269 -30.58 28.51 -19.08
N LYS A 270 -31.56 27.77 -19.63
CA LYS A 270 -32.40 28.19 -20.76
C LYS A 270 -33.75 28.77 -20.34
N ARG A 271 -33.90 29.13 -19.05
CA ARG A 271 -35.07 29.83 -18.51
C ARG A 271 -34.76 31.31 -18.29
#